data_AF-A0A182SIA9-F1
#
_entry.id   AF-A0A182SIA9-F1
#
_cell.length_a   1.000
_cell.length_b   1.000
_cell.length_c   1.000
_cell.angle_alpha   90.00
_cell.angle_beta   90.00
_cell.angle_gamma   90.00
#
_symmetry.space_group_name_H-M   'P 1'
#
loop_
_entity.id
_entity.type
_entity.pdbx_description
1 polymer ?
#
loop_
_entity_poly.entity_id
_entity_poly.type
_entity_poly.pdbx_seq_one_letter_code
_entity_poly.pdbx_strand_id
1 'polypeptide(L)'
;MDYQLHVTACYKDPAAVKNLDNMLDPMYRPTETNGIDPPMTISRMRFLVAILLKKISSEDRLKELGFDKRLIDNVLIDSLKCAGRKVCDDKSYDPLERLKLNVQELLEWTVPSNYMEEFRGANRSTEELLEELTN
;
A
#
# COMPACT_ATOMS: atom_id res chain seq x y z
N MET A 1 13.30 43.30 7.30
CA MET A 1 12.36 43.45 6.17
C MET A 1 11.39 42.29 6.24
N ASP A 2 10.20 42.55 6.79
CA ASP A 2 9.17 41.56 7.05
C ASP A 2 8.57 40.99 5.76
N TYR A 3 8.69 39.67 5.64
CA TYR A 3 8.19 38.87 4.52
C TYR A 3 6.66 39.02 4.30
N GLN A 4 5.94 39.48 5.31
CA GLN A 4 4.49 39.70 5.23
C GLN A 4 4.08 40.91 4.39
N LEU A 5 4.97 41.90 4.15
CA LEU A 5 4.56 43.08 3.39
C LEU A 5 4.56 42.86 1.87
N HIS A 6 5.32 41.88 1.36
CA HIS A 6 5.40 41.65 -0.09
C HIS A 6 4.18 40.88 -0.62
N VAL A 7 3.49 40.12 0.22
CA VAL A 7 2.33 39.30 -0.18
C VAL A 7 1.08 40.18 -0.41
N THR A 8 0.94 41.27 0.34
CA THR A 8 -0.28 42.10 0.35
C THR A 8 -0.43 43.02 -0.87
N ALA A 9 0.64 43.24 -1.65
CA ALA A 9 0.61 44.17 -2.78
C ALA A 9 0.05 43.58 -4.09
N CYS A 10 -0.09 42.26 -4.21
CA CYS A 10 -0.50 41.61 -5.47
C CYS A 10 -2.00 41.23 -5.54
N TYR A 11 -2.80 41.49 -4.50
CA TYR A 11 -4.21 41.07 -4.43
C TYR A 11 -5.19 42.25 -4.45
N LYS A 12 -5.07 43.13 -5.44
CA LYS A 12 -6.14 44.06 -5.83
C LYS A 12 -6.33 44.08 -7.34
N ASP A 13 -6.66 42.91 -7.91
CA ASP A 13 -7.34 42.85 -9.19
C ASP A 13 -8.53 41.87 -9.09
N PRO A 14 -9.79 42.35 -9.20
CA PRO A 14 -10.97 41.49 -9.15
C PRO A 14 -11.12 40.55 -10.37
N ALA A 15 -10.22 40.59 -11.36
CA ALA A 15 -10.17 39.60 -12.44
C ALA A 15 -9.43 38.29 -12.06
N ALA A 16 -8.66 38.27 -10.97
CA ALA A 16 -7.83 37.12 -10.61
C ALA A 16 -8.61 35.95 -9.94
N VAL A 17 -9.84 36.20 -9.46
CA VAL A 17 -10.61 35.21 -8.70
C VAL A 17 -11.28 34.12 -9.56
N LYS A 18 -11.13 34.18 -10.89
CA LYS A 18 -11.68 33.17 -11.83
C LYS A 18 -10.69 32.10 -12.29
N ASN A 19 -9.43 32.15 -11.84
CA ASN A 19 -8.39 31.23 -12.31
C ASN A 19 -7.61 30.53 -11.19
N LEU A 20 -8.18 30.43 -9.97
CA LEU A 20 -7.51 29.70 -8.88
C LEU A 20 -7.54 28.17 -9.08
N ASP A 21 -8.38 27.67 -9.98
CA ASP A 21 -8.42 26.23 -10.34
C ASP A 21 -7.19 25.79 -11.17
N ASN A 22 -6.41 26.72 -11.74
CA ASN A 22 -5.33 26.41 -12.69
C ASN A 22 -3.91 26.49 -12.08
N MET A 23 -3.75 26.53 -10.76
CA MET A 23 -2.43 26.59 -10.10
C MET A 23 -2.10 25.39 -9.20
N LEU A 24 -2.86 24.29 -9.28
CA LEU A 24 -2.33 23.00 -8.85
C LEU A 24 -1.39 22.46 -9.93
N ASP A 25 -0.19 22.10 -9.49
CA ASP A 25 0.87 21.38 -10.22
C ASP A 25 0.35 20.49 -11.38
N PRO A 26 0.88 20.61 -12.62
CA PRO A 26 0.49 19.76 -13.75
C PRO A 26 0.65 18.25 -13.51
N MET A 27 1.32 17.84 -12.43
CA MET A 27 1.45 16.43 -12.02
C MET A 27 0.43 15.96 -10.97
N TYR A 28 -0.44 16.81 -10.42
CA TYR A 28 -1.55 16.33 -9.59
C TYR A 28 -2.75 16.05 -10.48
N ARG A 29 -2.81 14.83 -11.03
CA ARG A 29 -4.01 14.30 -11.67
C ARG A 29 -4.94 13.84 -10.54
N PRO A 30 -6.04 14.54 -10.23
CA PRO A 30 -7.04 13.97 -9.34
C PRO A 30 -7.66 12.83 -10.15
N THR A 31 -7.28 11.59 -9.83
CA THR A 31 -8.08 10.44 -10.28
C THR A 31 -9.44 10.62 -9.64
N GLU A 32 -10.45 10.92 -10.44
CA GLU A 32 -11.85 10.87 -10.02
C GLU A 32 -12.16 9.44 -9.58
N THR A 33 -11.90 9.13 -8.31
CA THR A 33 -12.28 7.86 -7.71
C THR A 33 -13.73 7.99 -7.31
N ASN A 34 -14.60 7.37 -8.08
CA ASN A 34 -16.03 7.20 -7.82
C ASN A 34 -16.27 6.50 -6.47
N GLY A 35 -16.15 7.19 -5.34
CA GLY A 35 -16.40 6.63 -4.01
C GLY A 35 -15.58 5.36 -3.67
N ILE A 36 -14.51 5.09 -4.43
CA ILE A 36 -13.57 3.98 -4.18
C ILE A 36 -12.57 4.54 -3.18
N ASP A 37 -12.45 3.87 -2.02
CA ASP A 37 -11.45 4.20 -1.02
C ASP A 37 -10.07 4.40 -1.65
N PRO A 38 -9.27 5.36 -1.16
CA PRO A 38 -7.96 5.64 -1.73
C PRO A 38 -7.13 4.34 -1.84
N PRO A 39 -6.47 4.08 -2.98
CA PRO A 39 -5.62 2.91 -3.14
C PRO A 39 -4.62 2.79 -2.00
N MET A 40 -4.50 1.60 -1.39
CA MET A 40 -3.60 1.37 -0.27
C MET A 40 -2.16 1.73 -0.66
N THR A 41 -1.50 2.53 0.19
CA THR A 41 -0.09 2.89 -0.01
C THR A 41 0.83 1.69 0.25
N ILE A 42 1.98 1.65 -0.43
CA ILE A 42 2.98 0.59 -0.21
C ILE A 42 3.44 0.50 1.25
N SER A 43 3.58 1.64 1.93
CA SER A 43 3.97 1.69 3.35
C SER A 43 2.92 1.07 4.26
N ARG A 44 1.63 1.33 4.00
CA ARG A 44 0.52 0.71 4.73
C ARG A 44 0.50 -0.79 4.49
N MET A 45 0.61 -1.23 3.24
CA MET A 45 0.65 -2.66 2.92
C MET A 45 1.80 -3.38 3.61
N ARG A 46 3.02 -2.83 3.59
CA ARG A 46 4.19 -3.38 4.31
C ARG A 46 3.93 -3.50 5.81
N PHE A 47 3.28 -2.50 6.41
CA PHE A 47 2.96 -2.52 7.84
C PHE A 47 1.98 -3.65 8.17
N LEU A 48 0.91 -3.82 7.40
CA LEU A 48 -0.06 -4.89 7.63
C LEU A 48 0.55 -6.27 7.39
N VAL A 49 1.39 -6.43 6.35
CA VAL A 49 2.15 -7.67 6.13
C VAL A 49 3.06 -7.98 7.33
N ALA A 50 3.72 -6.96 7.90
CA ALA A 50 4.55 -7.14 9.08
C ALA A 50 3.73 -7.64 10.29
N ILE A 51 2.53 -7.10 10.50
CA ILE A 51 1.59 -7.57 11.53
C ILE A 51 1.18 -9.01 11.25
N LEU A 52 0.77 -9.32 10.02
CA LEU A 52 0.31 -10.65 9.66
C LEU A 52 1.41 -11.70 9.87
N LEU A 53 2.64 -11.43 9.40
CA LEU A 53 3.80 -12.30 9.60
C LEU A 53 4.06 -12.55 11.08
N LYS A 54 3.94 -11.52 11.96
CA LYS A 54 4.01 -11.67 13.41
C LYS A 54 2.92 -12.57 13.99
N LYS A 55 1.69 -12.50 13.46
CA LYS A 55 0.56 -13.31 13.94
C LYS A 55 0.71 -14.79 13.57
N ILE A 56 1.29 -15.10 12.40
CA ILE A 56 1.31 -16.47 11.83
C ILE A 56 2.65 -17.20 11.93
N SER A 57 3.73 -16.52 12.32
CA SER A 57 5.08 -17.10 12.38
C SER A 57 5.64 -17.10 13.79
N SER A 58 6.55 -18.04 14.11
CA SER A 58 7.30 -18.02 15.36
C SER A 58 8.38 -16.93 15.36
N GLU A 59 8.75 -16.45 16.55
CA GLU A 59 9.78 -15.41 16.69
C GLU A 59 11.15 -15.84 16.13
N ASP A 60 11.57 -17.08 16.39
CA ASP A 60 12.82 -17.63 15.85
C ASP A 60 12.81 -17.61 14.32
N ARG A 61 11.67 -17.97 13.71
CA ARG A 61 11.53 -17.98 12.26
C ARG A 61 11.60 -16.58 11.67
N LEU A 62 10.94 -15.62 12.30
CA LEU A 62 11.00 -14.21 11.88
C LEU A 62 12.42 -13.66 12.00
N LYS A 63 13.14 -14.02 13.08
CA LYS A 63 14.53 -13.62 13.29
C LYS A 63 15.47 -14.20 12.23
N GLU A 64 15.31 -15.48 11.88
CA GLU A 64 16.05 -16.14 10.79
C GLU A 64 15.83 -15.42 9.45
N LEU A 65 14.58 -15.04 9.17
CA LEU A 65 14.21 -14.33 7.94
C LEU A 65 14.67 -12.85 7.94
N GLY A 66 15.21 -12.35 9.05
CA GLY A 66 15.69 -10.97 9.16
C GLY A 66 14.58 -9.94 9.38
N PHE A 67 13.44 -10.36 9.96
CA PHE A 67 12.36 -9.46 10.37
C PHE A 67 12.89 -8.32 11.26
N ASP A 68 12.34 -7.11 11.11
CA ASP A 68 12.81 -5.83 11.69
C ASP A 68 14.21 -5.33 11.25
N LYS A 69 14.98 -6.12 10.47
CA LYS A 69 16.32 -5.73 9.98
C LYS A 69 16.38 -5.45 8.49
N ARG A 70 15.36 -5.86 7.73
CA ARG A 70 15.30 -5.70 6.27
C ARG A 70 13.90 -5.32 5.82
N LEU A 71 13.79 -4.91 4.57
CA LEU A 71 12.53 -4.58 3.93
C LEU A 71 11.54 -5.74 4.00
N ILE A 72 10.30 -5.46 4.40
CA ILE A 72 9.23 -6.46 4.54
C ILE A 72 9.00 -7.24 3.24
N ASP A 73 9.11 -6.59 2.08
CA ASP A 73 9.01 -7.22 0.76
C ASP A 73 9.96 -8.43 0.65
N ASN A 74 11.20 -8.26 1.13
CA ASN A 74 12.22 -9.30 1.06
C ASN A 74 11.99 -10.40 2.11
N VAL A 75 11.50 -10.04 3.30
CA VAL A 75 11.10 -11.02 4.33
C VAL A 75 9.95 -11.89 3.82
N LEU A 76 8.96 -11.27 3.17
CA LEU A 76 7.80 -11.94 2.60
C LEU A 76 8.21 -12.92 1.50
N ILE A 77 9.05 -12.47 0.56
CA ILE A 77 9.56 -13.32 -0.52
C ILE A 77 10.28 -14.55 0.06
N ASP A 78 11.16 -14.37 1.05
CA ASP A 78 11.88 -15.51 1.63
C ASP A 78 10.97 -16.42 2.45
N SER A 79 9.97 -15.86 3.14
CA SER A 79 8.93 -16.63 3.82
C SER A 79 8.18 -17.54 2.84
N LEU A 80 7.75 -17.00 1.69
CA LEU A 80 7.07 -17.75 0.63
C LEU A 80 7.99 -18.80 0.00
N LYS A 81 9.25 -18.47 -0.30
CA LYS A 81 10.26 -19.43 -0.81
C LYS A 81 10.43 -20.60 0.16
N CYS A 82 10.53 -20.31 1.45
CA CYS A 82 10.66 -21.33 2.48
C CYS A 82 9.43 -22.25 2.59
N ALA A 83 8.24 -21.71 2.34
CA ALA A 83 6.99 -22.48 2.30
C ALA A 83 6.76 -23.17 0.94
N GLY A 84 7.71 -23.08 -0.01
CA GLY A 84 7.57 -23.65 -1.35
C GLY A 84 6.48 -22.99 -2.19
N ARG A 85 6.11 -21.74 -1.87
CA ARG A 85 5.08 -20.96 -2.57
C ARG A 85 5.66 -20.18 -3.74
N LYS A 86 4.78 -19.75 -4.64
CA LYS A 86 5.16 -18.88 -5.76
C LYS A 86 5.66 -17.54 -5.22
N VAL A 87 6.62 -16.92 -5.92
CA VAL A 87 7.11 -15.59 -5.58
C VAL A 87 7.26 -14.73 -6.82
N CYS A 88 6.99 -13.44 -6.67
CA CYS A 88 7.32 -12.41 -7.64
C CYS A 88 8.52 -11.61 -7.09
N ASP A 89 9.71 -11.86 -7.64
CA ASP A 89 10.96 -11.14 -7.34
C ASP A 89 11.47 -10.36 -8.57
N ASP A 90 10.61 -10.24 -9.60
CA ASP A 90 10.97 -9.55 -10.82
C ASP A 90 11.02 -8.03 -10.56
N LYS A 91 12.15 -7.42 -10.91
CA LYS A 91 12.43 -6.01 -10.68
C LYS A 91 11.90 -5.11 -11.79
N SER A 92 11.34 -5.66 -12.86
CA SER A 92 10.64 -4.88 -13.89
C SER A 92 9.26 -4.39 -13.44
N TYR A 93 8.66 -5.04 -12.44
CA TYR A 93 7.36 -4.62 -11.88
C TYR A 93 7.51 -3.42 -10.94
N ASP A 94 6.44 -2.61 -10.85
CA ASP A 94 6.33 -1.60 -9.82
C ASP A 94 6.43 -2.25 -8.42
N PRO A 95 7.12 -1.62 -7.44
CA PRO A 95 7.28 -2.21 -6.11
C PRO A 95 5.95 -2.54 -5.40
N LEU A 96 4.89 -1.73 -5.60
CA LEU A 96 3.59 -1.99 -5.02
C LEU A 96 2.93 -3.19 -5.71
N GLU A 97 2.97 -3.27 -7.04
CA GLU A 97 2.42 -4.41 -7.78
C GLU A 97 3.11 -5.73 -7.40
N ARG A 98 4.44 -5.73 -7.30
CA ARG A 98 5.19 -6.89 -6.84
C ARG A 98 4.80 -7.30 -5.42
N LEU A 99 4.64 -6.33 -4.53
CA LEU A 99 4.20 -6.60 -3.16
C LEU A 99 2.79 -7.22 -3.15
N LYS A 100 1.83 -6.65 -3.90
CA LYS A 100 0.47 -7.18 -4.01
C LYS A 100 0.44 -8.64 -4.45
N LEU A 101 1.21 -9.01 -5.47
CA LEU A 101 1.28 -10.39 -5.95
C LEU A 101 1.78 -11.36 -4.88
N ASN A 102 2.81 -10.97 -4.13
CA ASN A 102 3.33 -11.80 -3.04
C ASN A 102 2.36 -11.84 -1.83
N VAL A 103 1.66 -10.75 -1.54
CA VAL A 103 0.63 -10.72 -0.51
C VAL A 103 -0.54 -11.62 -0.87
N GLN A 104 -0.99 -11.60 -2.12
CA GLN A 104 -2.04 -12.49 -2.60
C GLN A 104 -1.65 -13.96 -2.39
N GLU A 105 -0.43 -14.35 -2.77
CA GLU A 105 0.04 -15.72 -2.55
C GLU A 105 0.11 -16.09 -1.06
N LEU A 106 0.55 -15.15 -0.20
CA LEU A 106 0.57 -15.35 1.25
C LEU A 106 -0.85 -15.64 1.78
N LEU A 107 -1.83 -14.83 1.39
CA LEU A 107 -3.21 -14.97 1.84
C LEU A 107 -3.84 -16.25 1.31
N GLU A 108 -3.63 -16.59 0.04
CA GLU A 108 -4.09 -17.86 -0.54
C GLU A 108 -3.52 -19.09 0.18
N TRP A 109 -2.33 -18.97 0.77
CA TRP A 109 -1.71 -20.04 1.53
C TRP A 109 -2.16 -20.11 3.00
N THR A 110 -2.38 -18.96 3.66
CA THR A 110 -2.65 -18.90 5.11
C THR A 110 -4.13 -18.88 5.44
N VAL A 111 -4.97 -18.46 4.51
CA VAL A 111 -6.40 -18.28 4.72
C VAL A 111 -7.16 -19.53 4.22
N PRO A 112 -8.08 -20.09 5.02
CA PRO A 112 -8.92 -21.21 4.60
C PRO A 112 -9.67 -20.94 3.28
N SER A 113 -9.76 -21.94 2.41
CA SER A 113 -10.33 -21.78 1.07
C SER A 113 -11.78 -21.32 1.07
N ASN A 114 -12.59 -21.80 2.01
CA ASN A 114 -13.99 -21.38 2.16
C ASN A 114 -14.10 -19.87 2.44
N TYR A 115 -13.20 -19.33 3.26
CA TYR A 115 -13.18 -17.90 3.57
C TYR A 115 -12.64 -17.08 2.38
N MET A 116 -11.66 -17.60 1.63
CA MET A 116 -11.20 -16.99 0.37
C MET A 116 -12.31 -16.98 -0.70
N GLU A 117 -13.15 -18.00 -0.78
CA GLU A 117 -14.27 -18.08 -1.72
C GLU A 117 -15.38 -17.07 -1.38
N GLU A 118 -15.78 -16.96 -0.12
CA GLU A 118 -16.73 -15.95 0.35
C GLU A 118 -16.21 -14.52 0.05
N PHE A 119 -14.93 -14.28 0.30
CA PHE A 119 -14.29 -13.01 0.05
C PHE A 119 -14.27 -12.64 -1.45
N ARG A 120 -13.94 -13.61 -2.32
CA ARG A 120 -14.03 -13.43 -3.78
C ARG A 120 -15.45 -13.17 -4.25
N GLY A 121 -16.45 -13.85 -3.67
CA GLY A 121 -17.86 -13.63 -3.98
C GLY A 121 -18.36 -12.22 -3.62
N ALA A 122 -17.73 -11.58 -2.64
CA ALA A 122 -18.05 -10.23 -2.19
C ALA A 122 -17.34 -9.10 -2.97
N ASN A 123 -16.58 -9.40 -4.03
CA ASN A 123 -15.76 -8.45 -4.80
C ASN A 123 -14.79 -7.61 -3.94
N ARG A 124 -14.31 -8.17 -2.84
CA ARG A 124 -13.36 -7.49 -1.96
C ARG A 124 -11.93 -7.69 -2.46
N SER A 125 -11.08 -6.72 -2.20
CA SER A 125 -9.69 -6.64 -2.65
C SER A 125 -8.71 -7.33 -1.71
N THR A 126 -7.54 -7.73 -2.21
CA THR A 126 -6.45 -8.31 -1.40
C THR A 126 -6.08 -7.40 -0.22
N GLU A 127 -6.13 -6.10 -0.45
CA GLU A 127 -5.89 -5.04 0.53
C GLU A 127 -6.90 -5.08 1.69
N GLU A 128 -8.20 -5.19 1.39
CA GLU A 128 -9.25 -5.27 2.39
C GLU A 128 -9.15 -6.55 3.23
N LEU A 129 -8.81 -7.69 2.61
CA LEU A 129 -8.59 -8.94 3.34
C LEU A 129 -7.41 -8.83 4.30
N LEU A 130 -6.31 -8.24 3.81
CA LEU A 130 -5.13 -8.03 4.63
C LEU A 130 -5.43 -7.13 5.82
N GLU A 131 -6.23 -6.06 5.65
CA GLU A 131 -6.71 -5.22 6.75
C GLU A 131 -7.57 -6.00 7.75
N GLU A 132 -8.53 -6.79 7.27
CA GLU A 132 -9.40 -7.59 8.14
C GLU A 132 -8.63 -8.57 9.03
N LEU A 133 -7.60 -9.23 8.49
CA LEU A 133 -6.78 -10.19 9.23
C LEU A 133 -5.80 -9.53 10.20
N THR A 134 -5.54 -8.23 10.06
CA THR A 134 -4.53 -7.50 10.83
C THR A 134 -5.11 -6.52 11.86
N ASN A 135 -6.43 -6.31 11.83
CA ASN A 135 -7.18 -5.71 12.93
C ASN A 135 -7.25 -6.63 14.17
#